data_AF-A0A4Y9YLU7-F1
#
_entry.id   AF-A0A4Y9YLU7-F1
#
_cell.length_a   1.000
_cell.length_b   1.000
_cell.length_c   1.000
_cell.angle_alpha   90.00
_cell.angle_beta   90.00
_cell.angle_gamma   90.00
#
_symmetry.space_group_name_H-M   'P 1'
#
loop_
_entity.id
_entity.type
_entity.pdbx_description
1 polymer ?
#
loop_
_entity_poly.entity_id
_entity_poly.type
_entity_poly.pdbx_seq_one_letter_code
_entity_poly.pdbx_strand_id
1 'polypeptide(L)'
;MQYSNRSPFPPGSHGFFYFHPASTTHASDDPDGRPEKGLRVGEVRFRVTPTSDPACFAEGQDLRHTDGFPWSVSFERIATNPAARDLREILLRDNLTNMELLERERERARVRGVSASACGSRRTVSSLGQPFSVNLRLKNWCIMVASEYTAFENPFLQPGRRPYFNGTMICCLERSPLPEHADLRVLVIKVLKITDPLVPLAPLPPERAIDVPVEGALVSRGGSPHLVRVYRPGPLKLLLDAEAVAVAARASGPALPGG
;
A
#
# COMPACT_ATOMS: atom_id res chain seq x y z
N MET A 1 13.93 -9.14 -32.19
CA MET A 1 13.44 -8.56 -30.92
C MET A 1 12.89 -7.18 -31.21
N GLN A 2 11.57 -7.06 -31.41
CA GLN A 2 10.89 -5.78 -31.64
C GLN A 2 10.48 -5.22 -30.28
N TYR A 3 11.14 -4.16 -29.83
CA TYR A 3 10.72 -3.39 -28.66
C TYR A 3 9.59 -2.45 -29.11
N SER A 4 8.36 -2.66 -28.63
CA SER A 4 7.25 -1.75 -28.86
C SER A 4 7.49 -0.42 -28.12
N ASN A 5 7.34 0.70 -28.84
CA ASN A 5 7.33 2.09 -28.38
C ASN A 5 8.19 2.42 -27.15
N ARG A 6 9.50 2.53 -27.35
CA ARG A 6 10.41 3.18 -26.40
C ARG A 6 10.26 4.69 -26.50
N SER A 7 9.30 5.24 -25.77
CA SER A 7 9.44 6.64 -25.36
C SER A 7 10.77 6.74 -24.61
N PRO A 8 11.75 7.53 -25.09
CA PRO A 8 12.99 7.70 -24.35
C PRO A 8 12.66 8.27 -22.97
N PHE A 9 13.50 7.96 -21.98
CA PHE A 9 13.40 8.66 -20.71
C PHE A 9 13.44 10.17 -20.97
N PRO A 10 12.61 10.98 -20.28
CA PRO A 10 12.63 12.42 -20.45
C PRO A 10 14.05 12.99 -20.35
N PRO A 11 14.43 14.00 -21.15
CA PRO A 11 15.73 14.65 -21.02
C PRO A 11 15.99 15.09 -19.57
N GLY A 12 17.19 14.84 -19.05
CA GLY A 12 17.54 15.13 -17.66
C GLY A 12 17.11 14.07 -16.63
N SER A 13 16.59 12.90 -17.07
CA SER A 13 16.31 11.77 -16.19
C SER A 13 17.60 11.05 -15.76
N HIS A 14 18.39 11.69 -14.91
CA HIS A 14 19.58 11.10 -14.31
C HIS A 14 19.20 10.34 -13.04
N GLY A 15 19.73 9.12 -12.89
CA GLY A 15 19.45 8.33 -11.72
C GLY A 15 19.84 6.86 -11.86
N PHE A 16 19.64 6.12 -10.78
CA PHE A 16 20.04 4.73 -10.66
C PHE A 16 18.93 3.90 -10.05
N PHE A 17 18.72 2.71 -10.61
CA PHE A 17 17.98 1.67 -9.91
C PHE A 17 18.84 1.07 -8.82
N TYR A 18 18.26 0.85 -7.65
CA TYR A 18 18.92 0.17 -6.55
C TYR A 18 17.94 -0.72 -5.80
N PHE A 19 18.47 -1.78 -5.20
CA PHE A 19 17.68 -2.68 -4.37
C PHE A 19 17.64 -2.15 -2.94
N HIS A 20 16.43 -1.90 -2.45
CA HIS A 20 16.17 -1.53 -1.07
C HIS A 20 15.62 -2.76 -0.33
N PRO A 21 16.41 -3.40 0.55
CA PRO A 21 15.91 -4.52 1.34
C PRO A 21 14.81 -4.00 2.28
N ALA A 22 13.68 -4.70 2.37
CA ALA A 22 12.68 -4.33 3.36
C ALA A 22 13.25 -4.61 4.74
N SER A 23 13.17 -3.62 5.62
CA SER A 23 13.33 -3.83 7.05
C SER A 23 12.07 -4.53 7.58
N THR A 24 11.82 -5.77 7.17
CA THR A 24 10.91 -6.62 7.92
C THR A 24 11.67 -7.17 9.12
N THR A 25 11.58 -6.49 10.25
CA THR A 25 11.52 -7.14 11.56
C THR A 25 10.29 -8.05 11.57
N HIS A 26 10.37 -9.17 10.86
CA HIS A 26 9.70 -10.37 11.33
C HIS A 26 10.60 -10.86 12.44
N ALA A 27 10.23 -10.58 13.69
CA ALA A 27 10.57 -11.52 14.75
C ALA A 27 10.00 -12.85 14.25
N SER A 28 10.90 -13.75 13.86
CA SER A 28 10.53 -15.11 13.56
C SER A 28 9.86 -15.67 14.82
N ASP A 29 8.54 -15.86 14.78
CA ASP A 29 7.85 -16.77 15.69
C ASP A 29 8.19 -18.22 15.29
N ASP A 30 9.48 -18.51 15.17
CA ASP A 30 10.01 -19.85 15.04
C ASP A 30 10.48 -20.28 16.43
N PRO A 31 9.81 -21.25 17.08
CA PRO A 31 10.16 -21.67 18.44
C PRO A 31 11.57 -22.30 18.54
N ASP A 32 12.21 -22.62 17.42
CA ASP A 32 13.50 -23.33 17.40
C ASP A 32 14.75 -22.43 17.35
N GLY A 33 14.61 -21.09 17.44
CA GLY A 33 15.72 -20.19 17.72
C GLY A 33 16.89 -20.26 16.72
N ARG A 34 16.68 -20.84 15.53
CA ARG A 34 17.65 -20.78 14.44
C ARG A 34 17.57 -19.39 13.82
N PRO A 35 18.67 -18.63 13.76
CA PRO A 35 18.73 -17.49 12.89
C PRO A 35 18.71 -18.04 11.47
N GLU A 36 17.53 -18.22 10.88
CA GLU A 36 17.45 -18.18 9.43
C GLU A 36 18.15 -16.89 9.03
N LYS A 37 19.14 -17.02 8.15
CA LYS A 37 19.88 -15.92 7.57
C LYS A 37 18.86 -15.09 6.79
N GLY A 38 18.11 -14.24 7.51
CA GLY A 38 16.81 -13.72 7.13
C GLY A 38 16.90 -13.02 5.80
N LEU A 39 16.56 -13.75 4.75
CA LEU A 39 16.82 -13.31 3.39
C LEU A 39 15.76 -12.28 3.04
N ARG A 40 16.21 -11.03 2.92
CA ARG A 40 15.38 -9.83 2.98
C ARG A 40 14.55 -9.72 1.71
N VAL A 41 13.24 -9.92 1.82
CA VAL A 41 12.28 -9.44 0.82
C VAL A 41 12.50 -7.92 0.69
N GLY A 42 12.52 -7.39 -0.53
CA GLY A 42 12.84 -5.98 -0.75
C GLY A 42 12.03 -5.34 -1.86
N GLU A 43 12.55 -4.26 -2.39
CA GLU A 43 11.95 -3.57 -3.54
C GLU A 43 13.04 -2.89 -4.35
N VAL A 44 12.83 -2.79 -5.67
CA VAL A 44 13.69 -2.00 -6.53
C VAL A 44 13.15 -0.59 -6.58
N ARG A 45 13.96 0.39 -6.19
CA ARG A 45 13.63 1.81 -6.25
C ARG A 45 14.47 2.51 -7.31
N PHE A 46 14.01 3.68 -7.73
CA PHE A 46 14.78 4.56 -8.60
C PHE A 46 15.19 5.80 -7.81
N ARG A 47 16.48 6.10 -7.79
CA ARG A 47 17.02 7.29 -7.14
C ARG A 47 17.42 8.29 -8.21
N VAL A 48 16.82 9.48 -8.16
CA VAL A 48 17.16 10.61 -9.03
C VAL A 48 18.41 11.29 -8.48
N THR A 49 19.39 11.51 -9.34
CA THR A 49 20.67 12.15 -8.99
C THR A 49 20.88 13.40 -9.84
N PRO A 50 21.70 14.37 -9.38
CA PRO A 50 22.02 15.56 -10.18
C PRO A 50 22.73 15.23 -11.50
N THR A 51 23.53 14.15 -11.50
CA THR A 51 24.33 13.70 -12.64
C THR A 51 24.26 12.18 -12.80
N SER A 52 24.82 11.66 -13.89
CA SER A 52 24.99 10.22 -14.09
C SER A 52 26.24 9.64 -13.40
N ASP A 53 26.87 10.38 -12.48
CA ASP A 53 28.01 9.91 -11.69
C ASP A 53 27.50 9.09 -10.48
N PRO A 54 27.91 7.81 -10.33
CA PRO A 54 27.57 7.02 -9.15
C PRO A 54 28.00 7.65 -7.81
N ALA A 55 29.02 8.51 -7.79
CA ALA A 55 29.44 9.23 -6.58
C ALA A 55 28.33 10.14 -6.03
N CYS A 56 27.45 10.66 -6.90
CA CYS A 56 26.31 11.49 -6.52
C CYS A 56 25.13 10.67 -5.95
N PHE A 57 25.24 9.35 -5.83
CA PHE A 57 24.15 8.50 -5.34
C PHE A 57 23.69 8.91 -3.93
N ALA A 58 24.62 9.26 -3.04
CA ALA A 58 24.31 9.67 -1.66
C ALA A 58 23.51 10.98 -1.60
N GLU A 59 23.76 11.89 -2.55
CA GLU A 59 23.09 13.19 -2.66
C GLU A 59 21.73 13.09 -3.37
N GLY A 60 21.48 11.98 -4.07
CA GLY A 60 20.23 11.73 -4.78
C GLY A 60 19.04 11.50 -3.88
N GLN A 61 17.84 11.63 -4.44
CA GLN A 61 16.58 11.39 -3.76
C GLN A 61 15.78 10.31 -4.48
N ASP A 62 15.05 9.49 -3.72
CA ASP A 62 14.16 8.49 -4.32
C ASP A 62 13.12 9.23 -5.18
N LEU A 63 12.92 8.74 -6.41
CA LEU A 63 11.81 9.16 -7.24
C LEU A 63 10.52 8.93 -6.46
N ARG A 64 9.66 9.94 -6.39
CA ARG A 64 8.39 9.85 -5.67
C ARG A 64 7.23 9.87 -6.64
N HIS A 65 6.19 9.13 -6.29
CA HIS A 65 4.88 9.28 -6.91
C HIS A 65 4.22 10.60 -6.46
N THR A 66 3.10 10.98 -7.11
CA THR A 66 2.30 12.16 -6.74
C THR A 66 1.75 12.09 -5.32
N ASP A 67 1.67 10.88 -4.75
CA ASP A 67 1.34 10.64 -3.35
C ASP A 67 2.51 10.84 -2.37
N GLY A 68 3.69 11.22 -2.87
CA GLY A 68 4.88 11.46 -2.06
C GLY A 68 5.60 10.19 -1.59
N PHE A 69 5.10 9.00 -1.89
CA PHE A 69 5.79 7.75 -1.58
C PHE A 69 6.89 7.47 -2.63
N PRO A 70 8.01 6.83 -2.21
CA PRO A 70 9.01 6.35 -3.15
C PRO A 70 8.36 5.45 -4.21
N TRP A 71 8.73 5.69 -5.46
CA TRP A 71 8.47 4.79 -6.56
C TRP A 71 9.25 3.50 -6.33
N SER A 72 8.56 2.36 -6.39
CA SER A 72 9.20 1.07 -6.21
C SER A 72 8.53 -0.03 -7.02
N VAL A 73 9.32 -1.06 -7.32
CA VAL A 73 8.85 -2.35 -7.83
C VAL A 73 8.96 -3.35 -6.69
N SER A 74 7.82 -3.78 -6.16
CA SER A 74 7.78 -4.76 -5.07
C SER A 74 8.38 -6.10 -5.48
N PHE A 75 8.96 -6.82 -4.52
CA PHE A 75 9.50 -8.15 -4.76
C PHE A 75 8.45 -9.13 -5.30
N GLU A 76 7.20 -9.06 -4.83
CA GLU A 76 6.10 -9.87 -5.37
C GLU A 76 5.89 -9.59 -6.88
N ARG A 77 5.93 -8.32 -7.31
CA ARG A 77 5.81 -7.95 -8.72
C ARG A 77 7.00 -8.46 -9.52
N ILE A 78 8.20 -8.41 -8.96
CA ILE A 78 9.41 -8.96 -9.57
C ILE A 78 9.27 -10.48 -9.75
N ALA A 79 8.79 -11.19 -8.74
CA ALA A 79 8.57 -12.63 -8.78
C ALA A 79 7.49 -13.06 -9.79
N THR A 80 6.37 -12.34 -9.82
CA THR A 80 5.15 -12.80 -10.53
C THR A 80 4.99 -12.24 -11.94
N ASN A 81 5.49 -11.03 -12.23
CA ASN A 81 5.24 -10.36 -13.49
C ASN A 81 6.21 -10.83 -14.58
N PRO A 82 5.74 -11.34 -15.74
CA PRO A 82 6.62 -11.70 -16.86
C PRO A 82 7.49 -10.55 -17.35
N ALA A 83 7.00 -9.31 -17.30
CA ALA A 83 7.72 -8.11 -17.73
C ALA A 83 8.91 -7.75 -16.82
N ALA A 84 8.97 -8.30 -15.60
CA ALA A 84 10.08 -8.08 -14.67
C ALA A 84 11.23 -9.09 -14.85
N ARG A 85 11.28 -9.79 -15.99
CA ARG A 85 12.31 -10.80 -16.28
C ARG A 85 13.73 -10.27 -16.12
N ASP A 86 14.05 -9.16 -16.77
CA ASP A 86 15.40 -8.61 -16.76
C ASP A 86 15.81 -8.17 -15.35
N LEU A 87 14.87 -7.60 -14.57
CA LEU A 87 15.10 -7.26 -13.17
C LEU A 87 15.37 -8.51 -12.32
N ARG A 88 14.64 -9.61 -12.52
CA ARG A 88 14.92 -10.88 -11.82
C ARG A 88 16.33 -11.39 -12.12
N GLU A 89 16.72 -11.40 -13.39
CA GLU A 89 18.03 -11.89 -13.82
C GLU A 89 19.16 -11.05 -13.21
N ILE A 90 19.03 -9.72 -13.18
CA ILE A 90 20.00 -8.82 -12.53
C ILE A 90 20.09 -9.08 -11.03
N LEU A 91 18.97 -9.18 -10.32
CA LEU A 91 18.97 -9.40 -8.88
C LEU A 91 19.55 -10.76 -8.49
N LEU A 92 19.35 -11.79 -9.31
CA LEU A 92 19.96 -13.11 -9.13
C LEU A 92 21.47 -13.07 -9.39
N ARG A 93 21.90 -12.43 -10.49
CA ARG A 93 23.31 -12.29 -10.87
C ARG A 93 24.10 -11.57 -9.78
N ASP A 94 23.53 -10.51 -9.21
CA ASP A 94 24.19 -9.66 -8.23
C ASP A 94 24.02 -10.19 -6.78
N ASN A 95 23.47 -11.40 -6.61
CA ASN A 95 23.22 -12.06 -5.32
C ASN A 95 22.36 -11.23 -4.35
N LEU A 96 21.48 -10.37 -4.87
CA LEU A 96 20.53 -9.57 -4.10
C LEU A 96 19.25 -10.36 -3.76
N THR A 97 19.00 -11.46 -4.46
CA THR A 97 17.96 -12.45 -4.18
C THR A 97 18.44 -13.85 -4.59
N ASN A 98 17.65 -14.89 -4.30
CA ASN A 98 17.84 -16.22 -4.86
C ASN A 98 16.55 -16.74 -5.53
N MET A 99 16.66 -17.87 -6.22
CA MET A 99 15.54 -18.48 -6.94
C MET A 99 14.46 -19.01 -6.00
N GLU A 100 14.86 -19.55 -4.85
CA GLU A 100 13.96 -20.10 -3.83
C GLU A 100 12.99 -19.04 -3.29
N LEU A 101 13.48 -17.82 -3.03
CA LEU A 101 12.65 -16.68 -2.62
C LEU A 101 11.63 -16.29 -3.68
N LEU A 102 12.08 -16.21 -4.93
CA LEU A 102 11.23 -15.82 -6.05
C LEU A 102 10.10 -16.84 -6.24
N GLU A 103 10.41 -18.15 -6.16
CA GLU A 103 9.39 -19.19 -6.24
C GLU A 103 8.45 -19.19 -5.03
N ARG A 104 8.98 -18.98 -3.81
CA ARG A 104 8.13 -18.87 -2.61
C ARG A 104 7.14 -17.72 -2.71
N GLU A 105 7.57 -16.56 -3.19
CA GLU A 105 6.71 -15.39 -3.37
C GLU A 105 5.72 -15.59 -4.53
N ARG A 106 6.13 -16.31 -5.58
CA ARG A 106 5.23 -16.69 -6.66
C ARG A 106 4.13 -17.64 -6.18
N GLU A 107 4.48 -18.63 -5.38
CA GLU A 107 3.51 -19.57 -4.81
C GLU A 107 2.57 -18.86 -3.83
N ARG A 108 3.12 -17.99 -2.98
CA ARG A 108 2.33 -17.12 -2.11
C ARG A 108 1.32 -16.28 -2.89
N ALA A 109 1.73 -15.65 -3.98
CA ALA A 109 0.83 -14.89 -4.85
C ALA A 109 -0.22 -15.79 -5.54
N ARG A 110 0.16 -17.02 -5.93
CA ARG A 110 -0.74 -18.01 -6.52
C ARG A 110 -1.83 -18.44 -5.54
N VAL A 111 -1.46 -18.82 -4.31
CA VAL A 111 -2.39 -19.21 -3.23
C VAL A 111 -3.36 -18.06 -2.91
N ARG A 112 -2.89 -16.81 -2.95
CA ARG A 112 -3.70 -15.63 -2.68
C ARG A 112 -4.74 -15.33 -3.76
N GLY A 113 -4.59 -15.84 -4.98
CA GLY A 113 -5.54 -15.61 -6.08
C GLY A 113 -5.68 -14.14 -6.53
N VAL A 114 -4.80 -13.25 -6.06
CA VAL A 114 -4.78 -11.82 -6.42
C VAL A 114 -3.47 -11.53 -7.14
N SER A 115 -3.54 -11.02 -8.37
CA SER A 115 -2.35 -10.57 -9.07
C SER A 115 -1.82 -9.28 -8.42
N ALA A 116 -0.53 -9.22 -8.07
CA ALA A 116 0.17 -7.99 -7.67
C ALA A 116 -0.08 -6.80 -8.63
N SER A 117 -0.43 -7.06 -9.88
CA SER A 117 -0.77 -6.02 -10.86
C SER A 117 -2.13 -5.36 -10.62
N ALA A 118 -3.06 -6.04 -9.94
CA ALA A 118 -4.40 -5.55 -9.62
C ALA A 118 -4.45 -4.75 -8.31
N CYS A 119 -3.48 -4.95 -7.41
CA CYS A 119 -3.41 -4.22 -6.16
C CYS A 119 -2.53 -2.97 -6.31
N GLY A 120 -3.14 -1.79 -6.19
CA GLY A 120 -2.43 -0.51 -6.18
C GLY A 120 -1.69 -0.21 -4.87
N SER A 121 -1.80 -1.09 -3.85
CA SER A 121 -1.13 -0.90 -2.56
C SER A 121 0.36 -1.07 -2.70
N ARG A 122 1.08 0.04 -2.58
CA ARG A 122 2.55 0.08 -2.58
C ARG A 122 3.17 -0.22 -1.22
N ARG A 123 2.36 -0.25 -0.16
CA ARG A 123 2.79 -0.42 1.23
C ARG A 123 1.86 -1.36 1.99
N THR A 124 2.42 -2.07 2.96
CA THR A 124 1.66 -2.78 4.01
C THR A 124 1.17 -1.79 5.06
N VAL A 125 -0.14 -1.72 5.24
CA VAL A 125 -0.81 -1.00 6.32
C VAL A 125 -0.80 -1.91 7.54
N SER A 126 -0.06 -1.50 8.58
CA SER A 126 0.15 -2.28 9.81
C SER A 126 -0.57 -1.68 11.02
N SER A 127 -1.06 -0.45 10.93
CA SER A 127 -1.85 0.19 11.99
C SER A 127 -2.90 1.14 11.41
N LEU A 128 -3.92 1.47 12.21
CA LEU A 128 -4.83 2.55 11.86
C LEU A 128 -4.09 3.89 11.74
N GLY A 129 -4.67 4.80 10.96
CA GLY A 129 -4.06 6.09 10.61
C GLY A 129 -2.93 6.00 9.59
N GLN A 130 -2.41 4.81 9.26
CA GLN A 130 -1.37 4.70 8.24
C GLN A 130 -1.93 5.00 6.84
N PRO A 131 -1.20 5.81 6.06
CA PRO A 131 -1.64 6.21 4.74
C PRO A 131 -1.51 5.09 3.70
N PHE A 132 -2.50 4.98 2.82
CA PHE A 132 -2.48 4.17 1.61
C PHE A 132 -3.08 4.93 0.43
N SER A 133 -2.61 4.64 -0.77
CA SER A 133 -3.06 5.29 -2.01
C SER A 133 -4.21 4.50 -2.65
N VAL A 134 -5.22 5.21 -3.14
CA VAL A 134 -6.35 4.62 -3.86
C VAL A 134 -6.61 5.38 -5.16
N ASN A 135 -6.96 4.64 -6.20
CA ASN A 135 -7.33 5.18 -7.50
C ASN A 135 -8.84 5.08 -7.69
N LEU A 136 -9.50 6.23 -7.90
CA LEU A 136 -10.95 6.32 -7.99
C LEU A 136 -11.52 5.68 -9.26
N ARG A 137 -10.71 5.44 -10.31
CA ARG A 137 -11.15 4.70 -11.50
C ARG A 137 -11.30 3.21 -11.28
N LEU A 138 -10.68 2.66 -10.23
CA LEU A 138 -10.74 1.23 -9.96
C LEU A 138 -12.05 0.88 -9.25
N LYS A 139 -12.63 -0.27 -9.61
CA LYS A 139 -13.88 -0.76 -9.01
C LYS A 139 -13.68 -1.25 -7.58
N ASN A 140 -12.54 -1.86 -7.32
CA ASN A 140 -12.15 -2.31 -5.99
C ASN A 140 -10.86 -1.60 -5.63
N TRP A 141 -10.79 -1.12 -4.41
CA TRP A 141 -9.53 -0.73 -3.80
C TRP A 141 -8.93 -1.94 -3.14
N CYS A 142 -7.61 -2.03 -3.19
CA CYS A 142 -6.88 -3.12 -2.59
C CYS A 142 -5.74 -2.53 -1.79
N ILE A 143 -5.66 -2.94 -0.52
CA ILE A 143 -4.59 -2.58 0.40
C ILE A 143 -3.93 -3.87 0.89
N MET A 144 -2.64 -3.82 1.18
CA MET A 144 -1.95 -4.91 1.87
C MET A 144 -2.00 -4.63 3.38
N VAL A 145 -2.49 -5.58 4.17
CA VAL A 145 -2.63 -5.48 5.62
C VAL A 145 -2.09 -6.76 6.23
N ALA A 146 -1.15 -6.67 7.17
CA ALA A 146 -0.52 -7.85 7.78
C ALA A 146 -0.05 -8.89 6.75
N SER A 147 0.54 -8.42 5.64
CA SER A 147 0.98 -9.24 4.51
C SER A 147 -0.13 -9.94 3.71
N GLU A 148 -1.40 -9.61 3.93
CA GLU A 148 -2.55 -10.12 3.19
C GLU A 148 -3.27 -9.00 2.42
N TYR A 149 -3.79 -9.32 1.23
CA TYR A 149 -4.55 -8.35 0.45
C TYR A 149 -5.98 -8.25 0.96
N THR A 150 -6.35 -7.03 1.34
CA THR A 150 -7.72 -6.66 1.67
C THR A 150 -8.29 -5.83 0.53
N ALA A 151 -9.26 -6.40 -0.18
CA ALA A 151 -10.04 -5.67 -1.17
C ALA A 151 -11.33 -5.13 -0.54
N PHE A 152 -11.71 -3.92 -0.91
CA PHE A 152 -13.00 -3.36 -0.58
C PHE A 152 -13.55 -2.58 -1.77
N GLU A 153 -14.87 -2.56 -1.89
CA GLU A 153 -15.54 -1.91 -3.02
C GLU A 153 -15.29 -0.40 -2.97
N ASN A 154 -15.05 0.20 -4.14
CA ASN A 154 -14.93 1.64 -4.24
C ASN A 154 -16.29 2.29 -3.88
N PRO A 155 -16.37 3.13 -2.83
CA PRO A 155 -17.61 3.74 -2.39
C PRO A 155 -18.18 4.76 -3.41
N PHE A 156 -17.35 5.19 -4.37
CA PHE A 156 -17.65 6.15 -5.43
C PHE A 156 -18.08 5.47 -6.74
N LEU A 157 -18.77 4.32 -6.66
CA LEU A 157 -19.35 3.64 -7.81
C LEU A 157 -20.80 4.03 -8.07
N GLN A 158 -21.13 4.18 -9.35
CA GLN A 158 -22.47 4.27 -9.91
C GLN A 158 -23.22 2.94 -9.73
N PRO A 159 -24.57 2.93 -9.80
CA PRO A 159 -25.36 1.69 -9.78
C PRO A 159 -24.90 0.63 -10.80
N GLY A 160 -24.41 1.06 -11.97
CA GLY A 160 -23.80 0.19 -12.99
C GLY A 160 -22.35 -0.23 -12.73
N ARG A 161 -21.84 -0.02 -11.50
CA ARG A 161 -20.44 -0.28 -11.09
C ARG A 161 -19.39 0.43 -11.94
N ARG A 162 -19.75 1.60 -12.47
CA ARG A 162 -18.83 2.54 -13.13
C ARG A 162 -18.37 3.60 -12.13
N PRO A 163 -17.13 4.08 -12.14
CA PRO A 163 -16.68 5.15 -11.25
C PRO A 163 -17.39 6.48 -11.48
N TYR A 164 -17.69 7.22 -10.42
CA TYR A 164 -18.12 8.63 -10.52
C TYR A 164 -16.96 9.59 -10.75
N PHE A 165 -15.77 9.26 -10.25
CA PHE A 165 -14.60 10.12 -10.32
C PHE A 165 -13.42 9.39 -10.96
N ASN A 166 -12.63 10.15 -11.71
CA ASN A 166 -11.22 9.85 -11.94
C ASN A 166 -10.38 10.69 -10.96
N GLY A 167 -9.21 10.19 -10.59
CA GLY A 167 -8.33 10.81 -9.61
C GLY A 167 -7.70 9.79 -8.69
N THR A 168 -6.73 10.27 -7.91
CA THR A 168 -5.98 9.48 -6.94
C THR A 168 -5.98 10.26 -5.63
N MET A 169 -6.14 9.54 -4.52
CA MET A 169 -6.08 10.12 -3.18
C MET A 169 -5.32 9.21 -2.23
N ILE A 170 -4.79 9.81 -1.18
CA ILE A 170 -4.21 9.14 -0.02
C ILE A 170 -5.29 9.11 1.04
N CYS A 171 -5.56 7.93 1.57
CA CYS A 171 -6.50 7.71 2.65
C CYS A 171 -5.83 7.01 3.82
N CYS A 172 -6.50 6.99 4.97
CA CYS A 172 -6.21 6.07 6.06
C CYS A 172 -7.50 5.43 6.58
N LEU A 173 -7.34 4.34 7.32
CA LEU A 173 -8.42 3.72 8.08
C LEU A 173 -8.39 4.27 9.50
N GLU A 174 -9.54 4.69 10.01
CA GLU A 174 -9.74 5.12 11.39
C GLU A 174 -10.91 4.34 12.01
N ARG A 175 -10.98 4.29 13.35
CA ARG A 175 -12.19 3.82 14.03
C ARG A 175 -13.34 4.77 13.74
N SER A 176 -14.55 4.23 13.65
CA SER A 176 -15.74 5.08 13.54
C SER A 176 -15.80 6.05 14.74
N PRO A 177 -15.94 7.36 14.50
CA PRO A 177 -16.07 8.35 15.58
C PRO A 177 -17.48 8.37 16.21
N LEU A 178 -18.44 7.68 15.60
CA LEU A 178 -19.83 7.65 16.06
C LEU A 178 -19.95 6.83 17.37
N PRO A 179 -20.55 7.38 18.45
CA PRO A 179 -20.67 6.69 19.74
C PRO A 179 -21.41 5.35 19.67
N GLU A 180 -22.43 5.26 18.81
CA GLU A 180 -23.19 4.04 18.53
C GLU A 180 -22.34 2.90 17.94
N HIS A 181 -21.13 3.21 17.45
CA HIS A 181 -20.19 2.24 16.92
C HIS A 181 -19.02 1.95 17.88
N ALA A 182 -19.02 2.50 19.11
CA ALA A 182 -17.89 2.35 20.04
C ALA A 182 -17.54 0.89 20.33
N ASP A 183 -18.56 0.03 20.48
CA ASP A 183 -18.38 -1.42 20.71
C ASP A 183 -18.39 -2.25 19.43
N LEU A 184 -18.57 -1.60 18.27
CA LEU A 184 -18.64 -2.28 16.98
C LEU A 184 -17.27 -2.28 16.29
N ARG A 185 -16.97 -3.38 15.59
CA ARG A 185 -15.77 -3.51 14.75
C ARG A 185 -15.98 -2.81 13.40
N VAL A 186 -16.08 -1.48 13.45
CA VAL A 186 -16.38 -0.63 12.28
C VAL A 186 -15.27 0.38 12.07
N LEU A 187 -14.71 0.36 10.86
CA LEU A 187 -13.73 1.32 10.40
C LEU A 187 -14.39 2.33 9.47
N VAL A 188 -13.82 3.52 9.39
CA VAL A 188 -14.14 4.55 8.40
C VAL A 188 -12.89 4.85 7.59
N ILE A 189 -13.10 5.42 6.41
CA ILE A 189 -12.01 5.85 5.53
C ILE A 189 -11.92 7.36 5.60
N LYS A 190 -10.76 7.90 5.94
CA LYS A 190 -10.48 9.32 5.91
C LYS A 190 -9.60 9.68 4.73
N VAL A 191 -9.96 10.73 4.02
CA VAL A 191 -9.16 11.29 2.93
C VAL A 191 -8.09 12.18 3.56
N LEU A 192 -6.83 11.81 3.41
CA LEU A 192 -5.70 12.59 3.90
C LEU A 192 -5.30 13.65 2.88
N LYS A 193 -5.27 13.29 1.60
CA LYS A 193 -4.84 14.17 0.51
C LYS A 193 -5.36 13.71 -0.84
N ILE A 194 -5.73 14.63 -1.72
CA ILE A 194 -6.05 14.40 -3.13
C ILE A 194 -4.79 14.69 -3.94
N THR A 195 -4.22 13.67 -4.58
CA THR A 195 -2.92 13.77 -5.25
C THR A 195 -3.07 14.04 -6.74
N ASP A 196 -4.09 13.45 -7.36
CA ASP A 196 -4.49 13.76 -8.72
C ASP A 196 -5.91 14.35 -8.67
N PRO A 197 -6.17 15.51 -9.32
CA PRO A 197 -7.45 16.19 -9.25
C PRO A 197 -8.64 15.28 -9.55
N LEU A 198 -9.72 15.48 -8.78
CA LEU A 198 -10.96 14.75 -8.96
C LEU A 198 -11.66 15.25 -10.23
N VAL A 199 -11.72 14.40 -11.26
CA VAL A 199 -12.44 14.68 -12.49
C VAL A 199 -13.75 13.88 -12.49
N PRO A 200 -14.92 14.53 -12.43
CA PRO A 200 -16.21 13.85 -12.55
C PRO A 200 -16.31 13.15 -13.90
N LEU A 201 -16.66 11.86 -13.88
CA LEU A 201 -16.90 11.05 -15.08
C LEU A 201 -18.38 10.93 -15.41
N ALA A 202 -19.25 11.27 -14.46
CA ALA A 202 -20.70 11.29 -14.62
C ALA A 202 -21.31 12.35 -13.66
N PRO A 203 -22.50 12.88 -13.98
CA PRO A 203 -23.24 13.71 -13.05
C PRO A 203 -23.53 12.98 -11.73
N LEU A 204 -23.39 13.66 -10.60
CA LEU A 204 -23.78 13.12 -9.30
C LEU A 204 -25.31 13.05 -9.20
N PRO A 205 -25.90 11.93 -8.75
CA PRO A 205 -27.34 11.80 -8.64
C PRO A 205 -27.87 12.75 -7.54
N PRO A 206 -28.95 13.52 -7.81
CA PRO A 206 -29.51 14.45 -6.83
C PRO A 206 -30.05 13.76 -5.56
N GLU A 207 -30.42 12.47 -5.66
CA GLU A 207 -31.09 11.70 -4.60
C GLU A 207 -30.17 10.71 -3.87
N ARG A 208 -28.90 10.59 -4.26
CA ARG A 208 -27.93 9.64 -3.70
C ARG A 208 -26.56 10.28 -3.58
N ALA A 209 -26.50 11.37 -2.81
CA ALA A 209 -25.33 12.18 -2.58
C ALA A 209 -24.15 11.34 -2.06
N ILE A 210 -23.36 10.75 -2.95
CA ILE A 210 -21.99 10.42 -2.60
C ILE A 210 -21.31 11.77 -2.47
N ASP A 211 -20.87 12.09 -1.27
CA ASP A 211 -20.27 13.39 -1.02
C ASP A 211 -18.96 13.45 -1.79
N VAL A 212 -18.66 14.60 -2.39
CA VAL A 212 -17.38 14.78 -3.09
C VAL A 212 -16.27 14.58 -2.06
N PRO A 213 -15.27 13.72 -2.33
CA PRO A 213 -14.17 13.51 -1.40
C PRO A 213 -13.46 14.85 -1.13
N VAL A 214 -13.24 15.17 0.15
CA VAL A 214 -12.60 16.40 0.60
C VAL A 214 -11.41 16.05 1.48
N GLU A 215 -10.28 16.73 1.31
CA GLU A 215 -9.10 16.52 2.14
C GLU A 215 -9.39 16.78 3.62
N GLY A 216 -8.91 15.89 4.50
CA GLY A 216 -9.15 15.94 5.94
C GLY A 216 -10.50 15.35 6.38
N ALA A 217 -11.43 15.11 5.46
CA ALA A 217 -12.77 14.62 5.76
C ALA A 217 -12.87 13.08 5.66
N LEU A 218 -13.92 12.53 6.28
CA LEU A 218 -14.30 11.13 6.07
C LEU A 218 -14.96 10.97 4.71
N VAL A 219 -14.73 9.81 4.09
CA VAL A 219 -15.53 9.38 2.94
C VAL A 219 -16.96 9.19 3.43
N SER A 220 -17.92 9.89 2.83
CA SER A 220 -19.31 9.89 3.28
C SER A 220 -20.30 9.77 2.12
N ARG A 221 -21.53 9.41 2.47
CA ARG A 221 -22.69 9.34 1.57
C ARG A 221 -23.88 9.95 2.29
N GLY A 222 -24.37 11.08 1.78
CA GLY A 222 -25.47 11.84 2.35
C GLY A 222 -25.11 12.40 3.73
N GLY A 223 -23.86 12.83 3.93
CA GLY A 223 -23.33 13.28 5.21
C GLY A 223 -22.97 12.16 6.19
N SER A 224 -23.35 10.92 5.93
CA SER A 224 -23.05 9.77 6.79
C SER A 224 -21.73 9.11 6.41
N PRO A 225 -20.81 8.83 7.34
CA PRO A 225 -19.55 8.16 7.04
C PRO A 225 -19.74 6.80 6.38
N HIS A 226 -18.91 6.49 5.39
CA HIS A 226 -18.87 5.17 4.78
C HIS A 226 -18.25 4.15 5.74
N LEU A 227 -19.06 3.17 6.12
CA LEU A 227 -18.68 2.18 7.11
C LEU A 227 -18.06 0.95 6.44
N VAL A 228 -16.82 0.65 6.84
CA VAL A 228 -16.12 -0.60 6.53
C VAL A 228 -16.31 -1.54 7.71
N ARG A 229 -17.30 -2.43 7.60
CA ARG A 229 -17.66 -3.36 8.68
C ARG A 229 -16.75 -4.60 8.64
N VAL A 230 -16.12 -4.92 9.78
CA VAL A 230 -15.19 -6.04 9.92
C VAL A 230 -15.93 -7.26 10.46
N TYR A 231 -16.53 -8.03 9.55
CA TYR A 231 -17.43 -9.14 9.91
C TYR A 231 -16.75 -10.51 10.09
N ARG A 232 -15.55 -10.70 9.53
CA ARG A 232 -14.84 -11.99 9.54
C ARG A 232 -13.47 -11.86 10.19
N PRO A 233 -12.91 -12.96 10.74
CA PRO A 233 -11.48 -13.02 10.97
C PRO A 233 -10.77 -12.75 9.63
N GLY A 234 -9.87 -11.78 9.64
CA GLY A 234 -9.20 -11.30 8.44
C GLY A 234 -8.30 -10.11 8.77
N PRO A 235 -7.58 -9.56 7.78
CA PRO A 235 -6.49 -8.63 8.05
C PRO A 235 -6.94 -7.33 8.75
N LEU A 236 -8.14 -6.84 8.43
CA LEU A 236 -8.70 -5.65 9.10
C LEU A 236 -9.00 -5.88 10.59
N LYS A 237 -9.27 -7.12 10.99
CA LYS A 237 -9.42 -7.48 12.41
C LYS A 237 -8.07 -7.36 13.13
N LEU A 238 -6.98 -7.79 12.49
CA LEU A 238 -5.63 -7.67 13.05
C LEU A 238 -5.26 -6.20 13.30
N LEU A 239 -5.64 -5.28 12.41
CA LEU A 239 -5.43 -3.84 12.63
C LEU A 239 -6.15 -3.32 13.87
N LEU A 240 -7.42 -3.71 14.03
CA LEU A 240 -8.24 -3.30 15.18
C LEU A 240 -7.70 -3.88 16.50
N ASP A 241 -7.30 -5.15 16.48
CA ASP A 241 -6.80 -5.85 17.66
C ASP A 241 -5.40 -5.29 18.05
N ALA A 242 -4.51 -5.04 17.08
CA ALA A 242 -3.21 -4.42 17.30
C ALA A 242 -3.32 -3.01 17.89
N GLU A 243 -4.30 -2.23 17.44
CA GLU A 243 -4.58 -0.92 18.01
C GLU A 243 -5.12 -1.00 19.44
N ALA A 244 -6.01 -1.95 19.74
CA ALA A 244 -6.50 -2.16 21.11
C ALA A 244 -5.36 -2.48 22.08
N VAL A 245 -4.41 -3.33 21.66
CA VAL A 245 -3.20 -3.64 22.43
C VAL A 245 -2.33 -2.39 22.60
N ALA A 246 -2.12 -1.61 21.55
CA ALA A 246 -1.32 -0.38 21.62
C ALA A 246 -1.96 0.69 22.55
N VAL A 247 -3.29 0.82 22.54
CA VAL A 247 -4.02 1.72 23.44
C VAL A 247 -3.93 1.24 24.89
N ALA A 248 -4.09 -0.06 25.15
CA ALA A 248 -3.93 -0.63 26.48
C ALA A 248 -2.50 -0.41 27.03
N ALA A 249 -1.48 -0.64 26.20
CA ALA A 249 -0.09 -0.40 26.59
C ALA A 249 0.21 1.07 26.92
N ARG A 250 -0.42 2.02 26.21
CA ARG A 250 -0.32 3.46 26.50
C ARG A 250 -1.05 3.85 27.78
N ALA A 251 -2.17 3.20 28.08
CA ALA A 251 -2.94 3.44 29.30
C ALA A 251 -2.24 2.89 30.57
N SER A 252 -1.44 1.84 30.44
CA SER A 252 -0.76 1.22 31.58
C SER A 252 0.43 1.99 32.14
N GLY A 253 1.01 2.95 31.40
CA GLY A 253 2.14 3.79 31.85
C GLY A 253 3.41 3.01 32.28
N PRO A 254 4.59 3.64 32.33
CA PRO A 254 5.74 3.01 32.96
C PRO A 254 5.53 3.03 34.48
N ALA A 255 5.48 1.85 35.11
CA ALA A 255 5.57 1.75 36.55
C ALA A 255 6.91 2.37 36.99
N LEU A 256 6.85 3.49 37.72
CA LEU A 256 8.03 4.08 38.35
C LEU A 256 8.63 3.03 39.30
N PRO A 257 9.93 2.72 39.21
CA PRO A 257 10.57 1.88 40.21
C PRO A 257 10.57 2.66 41.54
N GLY A 258 9.88 2.12 42.54
CA GLY A 258 9.86 2.65 43.91
C GLY A 258 11.26 2.68 44.49
N GLY A 259 11.62 3.82 45.07
CA GLY A 259 12.86 4.02 45.83
C GLY A 259 12.79 3.51 47.27
#